data_AF-X1LHD0-F1
#
_entry.id   AF-X1LHD0-F1
#
_cell.length_a   1.000
_cell.length_b   1.000
_cell.length_c   1.000
_cell.angle_alpha   90.00
_cell.angle_beta   90.00
_cell.angle_gamma   90.00
#
_symmetry.space_group_name_H-M   'P 1'
#
loop_
_entity.id
_entity.type
_entity.pdbx_description
1 polymer ?
#
loop_
_entity_poly.entity_id
_entity_poly.type
_entity_poly.pdbx_seq_one_letter_code
_entity_poly.pdbx_strand_id
1 'polypeptide(L)' 'WPDGRSVPAVAQFYIGWAYSKLEDWSNSLESYQKVIDNYPDSTWSDGSLISDNAQAGIDWINENYPPS' A
#
# COMPACT_ATOMS: atom_id res chain seq x y z
N TRP A 1 17.37 -4.07 -7.91
CA TRP A 1 17.33 -5.29 -8.74
C TRP A 1 16.67 -4.91 -10.06
N PRO A 2 17.05 -5.48 -11.21
CA PRO A 2 16.63 -4.98 -12.53
C PRO A 2 15.18 -5.39 -12.91
N ASP A 3 14.41 -5.94 -11.99
CA ASP A 3 13.11 -6.58 -12.20
C ASP A 3 11.93 -5.78 -11.65
N GLY A 4 12.11 -4.48 -11.39
CA GLY A 4 11.05 -3.61 -10.84
C GLY A 4 10.75 -3.84 -9.36
N ARG A 5 11.40 -4.79 -8.68
CA ARG A 5 11.20 -5.03 -7.24
C ARG A 5 11.97 -4.01 -6.42
N SER A 6 11.24 -3.08 -5.81
CA SER A 6 11.78 -2.19 -4.78
C SER A 6 11.49 -2.78 -3.41
N VAL A 7 12.52 -3.28 -2.71
CA VAL A 7 12.43 -3.68 -1.29
C VAL A 7 11.76 -2.59 -0.43
N PRO A 8 12.07 -1.28 -0.64
CA PRO A 8 11.31 -0.20 -0.01
C PRO A 8 9.80 -0.22 -0.26
N ALA A 9 9.34 -0.50 -1.48
CA ALA A 9 7.91 -0.53 -1.82
C ALA A 9 7.16 -1.65 -1.09
N VAL A 10 7.77 -2.84 -1.06
CA VAL A 10 7.22 -4.00 -0.33
C VAL A 10 7.11 -3.69 1.16
N ALA A 11 8.16 -3.15 1.77
CA ALA A 11 8.14 -2.78 3.18
C ALA A 11 7.07 -1.71 3.46
N GLN A 12 7.00 -0.67 2.63
CA GLN A 12 6.01 0.41 2.77
C GLN A 12 4.57 -0.10 2.67
N PHE A 13 4.29 -1.03 1.74
CA PHE A 13 2.98 -1.68 1.64
C PHE A 13 2.63 -2.45 2.92
N TYR A 14 3.57 -3.25 3.44
CA TYR A 14 3.33 -4.02 4.65
C TYR A 14 3.18 -3.17 5.91
N ILE A 15 3.78 -1.97 5.96
CA ILE A 15 3.50 -0.99 7.01
C ILE A 15 2.02 -0.57 6.96
N GLY A 16 1.49 -0.24 5.78
CA GLY A 16 0.07 0.09 5.60
C GLY A 16 -0.85 -1.05 6.02
N TRP A 17 -0.50 -2.28 5.63
CA TRP A 17 -1.22 -3.49 6.03
C TRP A 17 -1.18 -3.75 7.54
N ALA A 18 -0.04 -3.54 8.18
CA ALA A 18 0.10 -3.67 9.63
C ALA A 18 -0.79 -2.67 10.37
N TYR A 19 -0.81 -1.41 9.93
CA TYR A 19 -1.74 -0.41 10.48
C TYR A 19 -3.20 -0.80 10.27
N SER A 20 -3.57 -1.36 9.10
CA SER A 20 -4.94 -1.89 8.89
C SER A 20 -5.30 -2.98 9.90
N LYS A 21 -4.34 -3.85 10.27
CA LYS A 21 -4.55 -4.90 11.28
C LYS A 21 -4.68 -4.37 12.71
N LEU A 22 -4.15 -3.17 12.96
CA LEU A 22 -4.31 -2.46 14.22
C LEU A 22 -5.54 -1.53 14.23
N GLU A 23 -6.33 -1.53 13.15
CA GLU A 23 -7.47 -0.62 12.95
C GLU A 23 -7.07 0.86 12.98
N ASP A 24 -5.79 1.16 12.75
CA ASP A 24 -5.27 2.51 12.63
C ASP A 24 -5.43 2.98 11.17
N TRP A 25 -6.67 3.29 10.82
CA TRP A 25 -7.08 3.58 9.44
C TRP A 25 -6.34 4.79 8.87
N SER A 26 -6.12 5.83 9.67
CA SER A 26 -5.41 7.03 9.24
C SER A 26 -3.97 6.73 8.83
N ASN A 27 -3.21 6.02 9.67
CA ASN A 27 -1.83 5.67 9.35
C ASN A 27 -1.74 4.62 8.24
N SER A 28 -2.76 3.75 8.13
CA SER A 28 -2.86 2.78 7.05
C SER A 28 -3.03 3.46 5.69
N LEU A 29 -3.97 4.42 5.59
CA LEU A 29 -4.19 5.23 4.39
C LEU A 29 -2.92 5.98 3.98
N GLU A 30 -2.25 6.68 4.92
CA GLU A 30 -1.01 7.39 4.63
C GLU A 30 0.07 6.46 4.10
N SER A 31 0.19 5.27 4.69
CA SER A 31 1.21 4.30 4.32
C SER A 31 0.99 3.67 2.95
N TYR A 32 -0.27 3.38 2.59
CA TYR A 32 -0.63 2.93 1.24
C TYR A 32 -0.42 4.04 0.21
N GLN A 33 -0.79 5.29 0.53
CA GLN A 33 -0.57 6.42 -0.38
C GLN A 33 0.92 6.62 -0.70
N LYS A 34 1.80 6.44 0.30
CA LYS A 34 3.26 6.46 0.08
C LYS A 34 3.75 5.41 -0.92
N VAL A 35 3.07 4.26 -1.03
CA VAL A 35 3.39 3.25 -2.07
C VAL A 35 3.10 3.83 -3.45
N ILE A 36 1.91 4.39 -3.62
CA ILE A 36 1.44 4.96 -4.89
C ILE A 36 2.34 6.14 -5.32
N ASP A 37 2.66 7.03 -4.39
CA ASP A 37 3.39 8.26 -4.70
C ASP A 37 4.88 8.02 -5.00
N ASN A 38 5.54 7.12 -4.24
CA ASN A 38 7.00 6.96 -4.30
C ASN A 38 7.44 5.73 -5.11
N TYR A 39 6.55 4.76 -5.30
CA TYR A 39 6.87 3.47 -5.90
C TYR A 39 5.82 2.99 -6.93
N PRO A 40 5.37 3.86 -7.86
CA PRO A 40 4.25 3.54 -8.76
C PRO A 40 4.52 2.34 -9.69
N ASP A 41 5.78 2.11 -10.08
CA ASP A 41 6.16 1.05 -11.00
C ASP A 41 6.69 -0.22 -10.28
N SER A 42 6.64 -0.26 -8.94
CA SER A 42 7.15 -1.41 -8.19
C SER A 42 6.19 -2.59 -8.25
N THR A 43 6.73 -3.79 -8.47
CA THR A 43 5.94 -5.01 -8.64
C THR A 43 6.20 -6.06 -7.57
N TRP A 44 5.22 -6.94 -7.37
CA TRP A 44 5.39 -8.21 -6.68
C TRP A 44 6.19 -9.23 -7.51
N SER A 45 6.40 -10.42 -6.96
CA SER A 45 7.10 -11.51 -7.66
C SER A 45 6.36 -12.06 -8.88
N ASP A 46 5.04 -11.87 -8.95
CA ASP A 46 4.21 -12.27 -10.08
C ASP A 46 4.06 -11.17 -11.16
N GLY A 47 4.70 -10.02 -10.95
CA GLY A 47 4.66 -8.87 -11.86
C GLY A 47 3.47 -7.93 -11.67
N SER A 48 2.57 -8.18 -10.73
CA SER A 48 1.49 -7.23 -10.40
C SER A 48 2.01 -6.00 -9.66
N LEU A 49 1.40 -4.84 -9.88
CA LEU A 49 1.83 -3.59 -9.25
C LEU A 49 1.46 -3.56 -7.77
N ILE A 50 2.42 -3.19 -6.92
CA ILE A 50 2.19 -3.03 -5.48
C ILE A 50 1.20 -1.87 -5.23
N SER A 51 1.24 -0.84 -6.07
CA SER A 51 0.31 0.29 -6.02
C SER A 51 -1.15 -0.12 -6.22
N ASP A 52 -1.44 -1.13 -7.04
CA ASP A 52 -2.82 -1.60 -7.25
C ASP A 52 -3.39 -2.22 -5.97
N ASN A 53 -2.58 -3.01 -5.26
CA ASN A 53 -2.97 -3.52 -3.95
C ASN A 53 -3.08 -2.43 -2.89
N ALA A 54 -2.19 -1.42 -2.94
CA ALA A 54 -2.26 -0.28 -2.02
C ALA A 54 -3.55 0.52 -2.23
N GLN A 55 -3.92 0.76 -3.49
CA GLN A 55 -5.17 1.42 -3.85
C GLN A 55 -6.38 0.61 -3.39
N ALA A 56 -6.38 -0.70 -3.61
CA ALA A 56 -7.45 -1.57 -3.11
C ALA A 56 -7.59 -1.50 -1.57
N GLY A 57 -6.48 -1.37 -0.84
CA GLY A 57 -6.48 -1.14 0.60
C GLY A 57 -7.11 0.20 0.98
N ILE A 58 -6.76 1.28 0.27
CA ILE A 58 -7.34 2.61 0.45
C ILE A 58 -8.85 2.59 0.19
N ASP A 59 -9.28 1.99 -0.92
CA ASP A 59 -10.69 1.91 -1.31
C ASP A 59 -11.51 1.17 -0.26
N TRP A 60 -11.01 0.01 0.19
CA TRP A 60 -11.67 -0.77 1.23
C TRP A 60 -11.79 0.01 2.56
N ILE A 61 -10.74 0.73 2.97
CA ILE A 61 -10.79 1.55 4.18
C ILE A 61 -11.81 2.68 4.01
N ASN A 62 -11.78 3.41 2.90
CA ASN A 62 -12.70 4.52 2.68
C ASN A 62 -14.18 4.07 2.59
N GLU A 63 -14.44 2.87 2.08
CA GLU A 63 -15.78 2.29 2.02
C GLU A 63 -16.30 1.86 3.41
N ASN A 64 -15.44 1.24 4.23
CA ASN A 64 -15.85 0.62 5.50
C ASN A 64 -15.65 1.54 6.73
N TYR A 65 -14.68 2.44 6.65
CA TYR A 65 -14.25 3.35 7.71
C TYR A 65 -13.94 4.73 7.12
N PRO A 66 -14.95 5.40 6.53
CA PRO A 66 -14.73 6.68 5.88
C PRO A 66 -14.13 7.69 6.86
N PRO A 67 -13.11 8.46 6.45
CA PRO A 67 -12.58 9.53 7.27
C PRO A 67 -13.70 10.55 7.55
N SER A 68 -13.79 10.96 8.82
CA SER A 68 -14.78 11.92 9.34
C SER A 68 -14.48 13.35 8.94
#